data_AF-A0A956K1T4-F1
#
_entry.id   AF-A0A956K1T4-F1
#
_cell.length_a   1.000
_cell.length_b   1.000
_cell.length_c   1.000
_cell.angle_alpha   90.00
_cell.angle_beta   90.00
_cell.angle_gamma   90.00
#
_symmetry.space_group_name_H-M   'P 1'
#
loop_
_entity.id
_entity.type
_entity.pdbx_description
1 polymer ?
#
loop_
_entity_poly.entity_id
_entity_poly.type
_entity_poly.pdbx_seq_one_letter_code
_entity_poly.pdbx_strand_id
1 'polypeptide(L)'
;MALAAATAISIGAAAPVAAHPERAGDPDRIVARTAAADPATITICLQPLGKHDRKLLAPLARGITEVYGFTVTTLAARELPAEAWYEPRKRWRADKLLDELAADVVPDSGCQAVVGVTSDDISVAKIDHARRQQDGTHEIDWGIFGLAYLDSQVAVISSHRLSRGKARRGKVARRLVKVAIHELGHTFGLDHREGEVDATCTMNDAGGTIRTVDAELGTICADERDHIEQHLGVTLPVVAAPDWTFVETGKRKATKAKAKATKAKAKAKKGP
;
A
#
# COMPACT_ATOMS: atom_id res chain seq x y z
N MET A 1 -29.54 -69.12 31.50
CA MET A 1 -30.44 -67.97 31.67
C MET A 1 -30.05 -66.91 30.65
N ALA A 2 -30.99 -66.62 29.76
CA ALA A 2 -31.14 -65.49 28.83
C ALA A 2 -29.94 -65.00 27.97
N LEU A 3 -29.99 -65.41 26.70
CA LEU A 3 -29.49 -64.70 25.52
C LEU A 3 -30.02 -63.25 25.48
N ALA A 4 -29.18 -62.30 25.08
CA ALA A 4 -29.60 -61.02 24.53
C ALA A 4 -28.96 -60.85 23.14
N ALA A 5 -29.82 -60.72 22.13
CA ALA A 5 -29.46 -60.62 20.72
C ALA A 5 -28.88 -59.22 20.40
N ALA A 6 -27.74 -59.19 19.70
CA ALA A 6 -27.24 -57.99 19.05
C ALA A 6 -27.86 -57.88 17.66
N THR A 7 -28.78 -56.93 17.49
CA THR A 7 -29.41 -56.62 16.20
C THR A 7 -28.45 -55.75 15.38
N ALA A 8 -28.08 -56.24 14.20
CA ALA A 8 -27.35 -55.47 13.20
C ALA A 8 -28.25 -54.35 12.63
N ILE A 9 -27.71 -53.13 12.53
CA ILE A 9 -28.29 -52.06 11.73
C ILE A 9 -27.24 -51.67 10.68
N SER A 10 -27.45 -52.14 9.45
CA SER A 10 -26.80 -51.62 8.25
C SER A 10 -27.47 -50.32 7.84
N ILE A 11 -26.66 -49.27 7.67
CA ILE A 11 -27.00 -48.06 6.92
C ILE A 11 -25.69 -47.78 6.15
N GLY A 12 -25.59 -48.07 4.86
CA GLY A 12 -26.39 -47.53 3.76
C GLY A 12 -25.46 -46.59 3.01
N ALA A 13 -24.78 -47.11 1.98
CA ALA A 13 -23.83 -46.37 1.17
C ALA A 13 -24.49 -45.11 0.57
N ALA A 14 -23.83 -43.96 0.69
CA ALA A 14 -24.28 -42.73 0.08
C ALA A 14 -24.33 -42.87 -1.45
N ALA A 15 -25.48 -42.54 -2.03
CA ALA A 15 -25.67 -42.45 -3.48
C ALA A 15 -24.81 -41.30 -4.07
N PRO A 16 -24.32 -41.43 -5.31
CA PRO A 16 -23.53 -40.37 -5.93
C PRO A 16 -24.41 -39.15 -6.23
N VAL A 17 -23.92 -37.98 -5.82
CA VAL A 17 -24.50 -36.68 -6.17
C VAL A 17 -24.42 -36.50 -7.69
N ALA A 18 -25.57 -36.30 -8.32
CA ALA A 18 -25.67 -36.01 -9.75
C ALA A 18 -24.93 -34.71 -10.10
N ALA A 19 -24.11 -34.76 -11.13
CA ALA A 19 -23.42 -33.60 -11.69
C ALA A 19 -24.44 -32.57 -12.19
N HIS A 20 -24.27 -31.31 -11.79
CA HIS A 20 -25.00 -30.18 -12.36
C HIS A 20 -24.59 -30.02 -13.84
N PRO A 21 -25.53 -29.69 -14.75
CA PRO A 21 -25.17 -29.41 -16.13
C PRO A 21 -24.39 -28.09 -16.20
N GLU A 22 -23.21 -28.16 -16.81
CA GLU A 22 -22.48 -26.98 -17.28
C GLU A 22 -23.41 -26.12 -18.15
N ARG A 23 -23.65 -24.88 -17.73
CA ARG A 23 -24.26 -23.89 -18.62
C ARG A 23 -23.20 -23.48 -19.63
N ALA A 24 -23.36 -23.93 -20.87
CA ALA A 24 -22.68 -23.35 -22.01
C ALA A 24 -23.00 -21.84 -22.07
N GLY A 25 -21.97 -21.00 -21.86
CA GLY A 25 -22.06 -19.57 -22.05
C GLY A 25 -22.23 -19.24 -23.53
N ASP A 26 -23.11 -18.28 -23.81
CA ASP A 26 -23.34 -17.71 -25.14
C ASP A 26 -22.05 -16.99 -25.64
N PRO A 27 -21.43 -17.45 -26.74
CA PRO A 27 -20.16 -16.92 -27.23
C PRO A 27 -20.26 -15.50 -27.82
N ASP A 28 -21.47 -14.96 -28.01
CA ASP A 28 -21.70 -13.65 -28.62
C ASP A 28 -22.12 -12.54 -27.65
N ARG A 29 -22.14 -12.82 -26.33
CA ARG A 29 -22.40 -11.78 -25.34
C ARG A 29 -21.16 -10.92 -25.11
N ILE A 30 -20.92 -9.99 -26.02
CA ILE A 30 -20.04 -8.84 -25.77
C ILE A 30 -20.68 -8.04 -24.63
N VAL A 31 -20.28 -8.34 -23.40
CA VAL A 31 -20.53 -7.46 -22.26
C VAL A 31 -19.72 -6.20 -22.57
N ALA A 32 -20.39 -5.14 -23.00
CA ALA A 32 -19.77 -3.84 -23.14
C ALA A 32 -19.06 -3.51 -21.82
N ARG A 33 -17.72 -3.55 -21.82
CA ARG A 33 -16.93 -3.10 -20.67
C ARG A 33 -17.31 -1.63 -20.49
N THR A 34 -17.99 -1.31 -19.40
CA THR A 34 -18.24 0.07 -18.99
C THR A 34 -16.89 0.80 -19.05
N ALA A 35 -16.84 2.01 -19.63
CA ALA A 35 -15.60 2.77 -19.70
C ALA A 35 -15.05 2.92 -18.26
N ALA A 36 -13.77 2.57 -18.08
CA ALA A 36 -13.10 2.65 -16.79
C ALA A 36 -13.15 4.09 -16.23
N ALA A 37 -13.37 4.23 -14.94
CA ALA A 37 -13.50 5.53 -14.30
C ALA A 37 -12.14 6.25 -14.20
N ASP A 38 -12.20 7.58 -14.09
CA ASP A 38 -11.01 8.41 -13.85
C ASP A 38 -10.44 8.08 -12.46
N PRO A 39 -9.14 7.74 -12.32
CA PRO A 39 -8.53 7.45 -11.03
C PRO A 39 -8.61 8.64 -10.05
N ALA A 40 -8.82 9.87 -10.52
CA ALA A 40 -9.03 11.02 -9.64
C ALA A 40 -10.31 10.91 -8.78
N THR A 41 -11.23 9.99 -9.12
CA THR A 41 -12.40 9.66 -8.30
C THR A 41 -12.07 8.88 -7.03
N ILE A 42 -10.91 8.20 -7.00
CA ILE A 42 -10.41 7.50 -5.83
C ILE A 42 -9.73 8.52 -4.91
N THR A 43 -10.16 8.56 -3.65
CA THR A 43 -9.65 9.46 -2.62
C THR A 43 -8.92 8.68 -1.53
N ILE A 44 -7.67 9.06 -1.27
CA ILE A 44 -6.85 8.55 -0.17
C ILE A 44 -6.78 9.60 0.94
N CYS A 45 -7.07 9.18 2.16
CA CYS A 45 -6.96 10.00 3.36
C CYS A 45 -5.61 9.76 4.03
N LEU A 46 -4.80 10.80 4.17
CA LEU A 46 -3.63 10.77 5.06
C LEU A 46 -4.08 11.15 6.47
N GLN A 47 -3.86 10.26 7.43
CA GLN A 47 -4.16 10.48 8.85
C GLN A 47 -2.85 10.69 9.62
N PRO A 48 -2.43 11.93 9.93
CA PRO A 48 -1.26 12.14 10.78
C PRO A 48 -1.48 11.56 12.18
N LEU A 49 -0.50 10.81 12.69
CA LEU A 49 -0.56 10.11 13.97
C LEU A 49 0.63 10.49 14.87
N GLY A 50 0.34 11.03 16.05
CA GLY A 50 1.35 11.41 17.04
C GLY A 50 2.41 12.34 16.44
N LYS A 51 3.68 12.05 16.69
CA LYS A 51 4.77 12.83 16.05
C LYS A 51 4.77 12.55 14.57
N HIS A 52 4.74 13.60 13.75
CA HIS A 52 4.83 13.50 12.30
C HIS A 52 5.55 14.72 11.71
N ASP A 53 6.36 14.54 10.66
CA ASP A 53 6.93 15.67 9.92
C ASP A 53 5.90 16.19 8.90
N ARG A 54 5.22 17.28 9.25
CA ARG A 54 4.25 17.97 8.39
C ARG A 54 4.81 18.32 7.00
N LYS A 55 6.14 18.51 6.86
CA LYS A 55 6.79 18.82 5.57
C LYS A 55 6.86 17.62 4.63
N LEU A 56 6.60 16.40 5.12
CA LEU A 56 6.55 15.19 4.31
C LEU A 56 5.15 14.90 3.74
N LEU A 57 4.08 15.46 4.31
CA LEU A 57 2.70 15.17 3.88
C LEU A 57 2.42 15.64 2.46
N ALA A 58 2.85 16.85 2.08
CA ALA A 58 2.63 17.35 0.73
C ALA A 58 3.45 16.59 -0.34
N PRO A 59 4.74 16.25 -0.13
CA PRO A 59 5.45 15.31 -0.99
C PRO A 59 4.80 13.94 -1.08
N LEU A 60 4.33 13.39 0.04
CA LEU A 60 3.65 12.10 0.10
C LEU A 60 2.40 12.10 -0.79
N ALA A 61 1.52 13.08 -0.61
CA ALA A 61 0.33 13.26 -1.43
C ALA A 61 0.66 13.38 -2.92
N ARG A 62 1.63 14.21 -3.29
CA ARG A 62 2.07 14.33 -4.70
C ARG A 62 2.60 13.02 -5.27
N GLY A 63 3.33 12.23 -4.48
CA GLY A 63 3.86 10.94 -4.91
C GLY A 63 2.75 9.94 -5.22
N ILE A 64 1.77 9.81 -4.33
CA ILE A 64 0.59 8.96 -4.51
C ILE A 64 -0.18 9.40 -5.77
N THR A 65 -0.44 10.70 -5.93
CA THR A 65 -1.12 11.23 -7.12
C THR A 65 -0.32 11.02 -8.41
N GLU A 66 1.01 11.15 -8.41
CA GLU A 66 1.81 10.91 -9.63
C GLU A 66 1.74 9.45 -10.08
N VAL A 67 1.70 8.49 -9.16
CA VAL A 67 1.75 7.05 -9.50
C VAL A 67 0.37 6.50 -9.81
N TYR A 68 -0.61 6.81 -8.97
CA TYR A 68 -1.96 6.25 -9.09
C TYR A 68 -2.97 7.18 -9.77
N GLY A 69 -2.71 8.49 -9.82
CA GLY A 69 -3.71 9.47 -10.26
C GLY A 69 -4.78 9.78 -9.21
N PHE A 70 -4.69 9.21 -8.01
CA PHE A 70 -5.67 9.39 -6.95
C PHE A 70 -5.67 10.81 -6.37
N THR A 71 -6.84 11.23 -5.91
CA THR A 71 -6.99 12.42 -5.07
C THR A 71 -6.50 12.08 -3.66
N VAL A 72 -5.76 13.00 -3.04
CA VAL A 72 -5.24 12.81 -1.68
C VAL A 72 -5.65 13.97 -0.80
N THR A 73 -6.27 13.66 0.34
CA THR A 73 -6.62 14.62 1.38
C THR A 73 -5.85 14.32 2.66
N THR A 74 -5.66 15.32 3.52
CA THR A 74 -5.03 15.15 4.83
C THR A 74 -6.04 15.48 5.92
N LEU A 75 -6.30 14.52 6.79
CA LEU A 75 -7.20 14.64 7.92
C LEU A 75 -6.56 15.42 9.08
N ALA A 76 -7.38 15.79 10.06
CA ALA A 76 -6.88 16.36 11.31
C ALA A 76 -5.98 15.36 12.03
N ALA A 77 -4.87 15.82 12.60
CA ALA A 77 -3.95 14.96 13.33
C ALA A 77 -4.62 14.30 14.55
N ARG A 78 -4.28 13.04 14.81
CA ARG A 78 -4.73 12.28 15.98
C ARG A 78 -3.54 11.86 16.82
N GLU A 79 -3.76 11.68 18.12
CA GLU A 79 -2.75 11.10 19.01
C GLU A 79 -2.56 9.60 18.71
N LEU A 80 -1.43 9.05 19.14
CA LEU A 80 -1.21 7.61 19.06
C LEU A 80 -1.93 6.91 20.24
N PRO A 81 -2.69 5.84 19.98
CA PRO A 81 -3.45 5.10 20.99
C PRO A 81 -2.52 4.43 22.01
N ALA A 82 -2.77 4.60 23.31
CA ALA A 82 -1.88 4.13 24.38
C ALA A 82 -1.69 2.60 24.36
N GLU A 83 -2.73 1.87 23.98
CA GLU A 83 -2.76 0.42 23.82
C GLU A 83 -1.83 -0.08 22.71
N ALA A 84 -1.48 0.76 21.73
CA ALA A 84 -0.49 0.45 20.71
C ALA A 84 0.95 0.59 21.21
N TRP A 85 1.19 1.18 22.38
CA TRP A 85 2.54 1.34 22.90
C TRP A 85 3.15 0.02 23.35
N TYR A 86 4.36 -0.27 22.87
CA TYR A 86 5.15 -1.43 23.27
C TYR A 86 6.40 -0.98 24.05
N GLU A 87 6.25 -0.94 25.37
CA GLU A 87 7.27 -0.47 26.33
C GLU A 87 8.65 -1.15 26.16
N PRO A 88 8.77 -2.49 26.00
CA PRO A 88 10.08 -3.15 25.98
C PRO A 88 11.02 -2.67 24.87
N ARG A 89 10.47 -2.18 23.75
CA ARG A 89 11.26 -1.66 22.61
C ARG A 89 11.00 -0.19 22.29
N LYS A 90 10.16 0.46 23.08
CA LYS A 90 9.79 1.88 22.97
C LYS A 90 9.32 2.26 21.56
N ARG A 91 8.36 1.51 21.05
CA ARG A 91 7.78 1.69 19.70
C ARG A 91 6.31 1.32 19.69
N TRP A 92 5.61 1.65 18.61
CA TRP A 92 4.18 1.44 18.48
C TRP A 92 3.85 0.20 17.63
N ARG A 93 2.91 -0.61 18.08
CA ARG A 93 2.42 -1.80 17.39
C ARG A 93 1.57 -1.40 16.20
N ALA A 94 2.10 -1.60 15.00
CA ALA A 94 1.47 -1.20 13.74
C ALA A 94 0.13 -1.91 13.53
N ASP A 95 0.03 -3.18 13.91
CA ASP A 95 -1.22 -3.95 13.90
C ASP A 95 -2.32 -3.26 14.73
N LYS A 96 -2.01 -2.85 15.96
CA LYS A 96 -2.96 -2.10 16.80
C LYS A 96 -3.31 -0.72 16.24
N LEU A 97 -2.35 -0.05 15.58
CA LEU A 97 -2.63 1.22 14.90
C LEU A 97 -3.60 1.04 13.73
N LEU A 98 -3.50 -0.08 13.00
CA LEU A 98 -4.44 -0.40 11.92
C LEU A 98 -5.83 -0.69 12.46
N ASP A 99 -5.95 -1.48 13.52
CA ASP A 99 -7.24 -1.78 14.18
C ASP A 99 -7.97 -0.49 14.58
N GLU A 100 -7.27 0.44 15.23
CA GLU A 100 -7.80 1.73 15.66
C GLU A 100 -8.21 2.62 14.48
N LEU A 101 -7.38 2.71 13.43
CA LEU A 101 -7.73 3.46 12.22
C LEU A 101 -8.95 2.87 11.51
N ALA A 102 -9.04 1.53 11.43
CA ALA A 102 -10.15 0.83 10.81
C ALA A 102 -11.46 1.01 11.58
N ALA A 103 -11.40 1.04 12.92
CA ALA A 103 -12.57 1.25 13.77
C ALA A 103 -13.02 2.72 13.79
N ASP A 104 -12.10 3.67 13.91
CA ASP A 104 -12.43 5.04 14.29
C ASP A 104 -12.33 6.08 13.15
N VAL A 105 -11.64 5.74 12.06
CA VAL A 105 -11.36 6.71 10.99
C VAL A 105 -11.98 6.29 9.69
N VAL A 106 -11.77 5.03 9.28
CA VAL A 106 -12.26 4.51 7.98
C VAL A 106 -13.77 4.75 7.80
N PRO A 107 -14.67 4.41 8.76
CA PRO A 107 -16.12 4.48 8.54
C PRO A 107 -16.65 5.86 8.15
N ASP A 108 -16.05 6.92 8.72
CA ASP A 108 -16.49 8.30 8.55
C ASP A 108 -15.59 9.13 7.61
N SER A 109 -14.50 8.53 7.11
CA SER A 109 -13.51 9.25 6.30
C SER A 109 -14.02 9.67 4.92
N GLY A 110 -14.96 8.92 4.35
CA GLY A 110 -15.38 9.06 2.95
C GLY A 110 -14.29 8.76 1.91
N CYS A 111 -13.18 8.16 2.34
CA CYS A 111 -12.03 7.80 1.50
C CYS A 111 -12.05 6.31 1.15
N GLN A 112 -11.46 5.95 0.01
CA GLN A 112 -11.26 4.54 -0.38
C GLN A 112 -10.20 3.84 0.47
N ALA A 113 -9.22 4.59 0.99
CA ALA A 113 -8.27 4.08 1.97
C ALA A 113 -7.76 5.20 2.88
N VAL A 114 -7.41 4.83 4.11
CA VAL A 114 -6.77 5.67 5.12
C VAL A 114 -5.34 5.19 5.33
N VAL A 115 -4.39 6.12 5.19
CA VAL A 115 -2.96 5.88 5.47
C VAL A 115 -2.57 6.68 6.71
N GLY A 116 -2.38 5.98 7.83
CA GLY A 116 -1.77 6.53 9.04
C GLY A 116 -0.31 6.94 8.78
N VAL A 117 0.09 8.15 9.17
CA VAL A 117 1.45 8.67 8.94
C VAL A 117 2.08 9.13 10.24
N THR A 118 3.19 8.51 10.62
CA THR A 118 3.94 8.86 11.85
C THR A 118 5.46 9.01 11.61
N SER A 119 6.14 9.61 12.58
CA SER A 119 7.60 9.72 12.72
C SER A 119 8.12 8.89 13.90
N ASP A 120 7.24 8.27 14.68
CA ASP A 120 7.63 7.32 15.73
C ASP A 120 7.92 5.93 15.13
N ASP A 121 8.76 5.13 15.79
CA ASP A 121 9.09 3.77 15.33
C ASP A 121 7.87 2.86 15.46
N ILE A 122 7.63 2.00 14.46
CA ILE A 122 6.52 1.05 14.45
C ILE A 122 7.01 -0.39 14.28
N SER A 123 6.24 -1.37 14.76
CA SER A 123 6.58 -2.78 14.71
C SER A 123 5.40 -3.73 14.58
N VAL A 124 5.72 -4.96 14.22
CA VAL A 124 4.83 -6.13 14.29
C VAL A 124 5.49 -7.24 15.10
N ALA A 125 4.65 -8.13 15.59
CA ALA A 125 5.07 -9.47 15.96
C ALA A 125 5.62 -10.21 14.74
N LYS A 126 6.82 -10.79 14.85
CA LYS A 126 7.42 -11.63 13.80
C LYS A 126 7.89 -12.95 14.39
N ILE A 127 7.62 -14.04 13.69
CA ILE A 127 8.18 -15.35 14.05
C ILE A 127 9.67 -15.41 13.68
N ASP A 128 10.51 -15.64 14.68
CA ASP A 128 11.94 -15.90 14.57
C ASP A 128 12.17 -17.42 14.68
N HIS A 129 12.18 -18.09 13.52
CA HIS A 129 12.38 -19.54 13.45
C HIS A 129 13.75 -19.97 13.97
N ALA A 130 14.77 -19.11 13.89
CA ALA A 130 16.10 -19.42 14.41
C ALA A 130 16.12 -19.40 15.94
N ARG A 131 15.47 -18.42 16.57
CA ARG A 131 15.33 -18.39 18.03
C ARG A 131 14.41 -19.46 18.59
N ARG A 132 13.35 -19.82 17.86
CA ARG A 132 12.46 -20.93 18.25
C ARG A 132 13.24 -22.22 18.51
N GLN A 133 14.29 -22.47 17.74
CA GLN A 133 15.13 -23.66 17.89
C GLN A 133 16.18 -23.53 19.02
N GLN A 134 16.51 -22.31 19.45
CA GLN A 134 17.56 -22.05 20.45
C GLN A 134 17.04 -21.96 21.88
N ASP A 135 15.95 -21.21 22.11
CA ASP A 135 15.48 -20.89 23.47
C ASP A 135 13.97 -21.12 23.68
N GLY A 136 13.27 -21.66 22.67
CA GLY A 136 11.83 -21.92 22.70
C GLY A 136 10.97 -20.66 22.53
N THR A 137 11.55 -19.46 22.48
CA THR A 137 10.85 -18.24 22.12
C THR A 137 10.73 -18.15 20.60
N HIS A 138 9.52 -17.94 20.09
CA HIS A 138 9.32 -17.84 18.65
C HIS A 138 8.97 -16.44 18.17
N GLU A 139 8.51 -15.53 19.04
CA GLU A 139 8.01 -14.23 18.61
C GLU A 139 8.95 -13.10 19.02
N ILE A 140 9.24 -12.23 18.07
CA ILE A 140 10.07 -11.04 18.29
C ILE A 140 9.31 -9.80 17.83
N ASP A 141 9.47 -8.71 18.56
CA ASP A 141 8.99 -7.40 18.12
C ASP A 141 9.94 -6.83 17.06
N TRP A 142 9.48 -6.86 15.81
CA TRP A 142 10.25 -6.50 14.63
C TRP A 142 9.80 -5.15 14.09
N GLY A 143 10.73 -4.19 13.99
CA GLY A 143 10.39 -2.85 13.53
C GLY A 143 10.42 -2.71 12.01
N ILE A 144 9.40 -2.05 11.47
CA ILE A 144 9.04 -2.01 10.05
C ILE A 144 8.95 -0.58 9.53
N PHE A 145 8.73 -0.42 8.21
CA PHE A 145 8.50 0.89 7.58
C PHE A 145 7.02 1.23 7.45
N GLY A 146 6.20 0.22 7.19
CA GLY A 146 4.76 0.32 7.09
C GLY A 146 4.12 -1.05 7.30
N LEU A 147 2.81 -1.03 7.39
CA LEU A 147 1.94 -2.20 7.42
C LEU A 147 0.59 -1.82 6.80
N ALA A 148 -0.01 -2.73 6.06
CA ALA A 148 -1.40 -2.65 5.63
C ALA A 148 -2.10 -3.98 5.89
N TYR A 149 -3.42 -3.94 6.03
CA TYR A 149 -4.22 -5.16 5.89
C TYR A 149 -4.51 -5.37 4.40
N LEU A 150 -4.31 -6.60 3.94
CA LEU A 150 -4.53 -7.00 2.56
C LEU A 150 -6.02 -6.85 2.21
N ASP A 151 -6.28 -6.29 1.03
CA ASP A 151 -7.65 -6.09 0.50
C ASP A 151 -8.56 -5.38 1.52
N SER A 152 -8.07 -4.25 2.03
CA SER A 152 -8.70 -3.48 3.09
C SER A 152 -8.57 -1.98 2.83
N GLN A 153 -9.13 -1.15 3.70
CA GLN A 153 -9.09 0.31 3.56
C GLN A 153 -8.05 0.98 4.46
N VAL A 154 -7.09 0.23 5.02
CA VAL A 154 -6.21 0.77 6.07
C VAL A 154 -4.75 0.38 5.92
N ALA A 155 -3.89 1.38 6.05
CA ALA A 155 -2.44 1.24 6.10
C ALA A 155 -1.84 2.20 7.14
N VAL A 156 -0.62 1.92 7.60
CA VAL A 156 0.17 2.81 8.45
C VAL A 156 1.62 2.80 7.98
N ILE A 157 2.23 3.98 7.91
CA ILE A 157 3.63 4.17 7.50
C ILE A 157 4.38 5.05 8.49
N SER A 158 5.67 4.77 8.66
CA SER A 158 6.57 5.52 9.54
C SER A 158 7.80 6.03 8.79
N SER A 159 8.08 7.32 8.98
CA SER A 159 9.31 7.95 8.51
C SER A 159 10.53 7.68 9.42
N HIS A 160 10.33 7.08 10.59
CA HIS A 160 11.34 6.90 11.63
C HIS A 160 12.60 6.22 11.07
N ARG A 161 12.43 5.00 10.53
CA ARG A 161 13.55 4.22 10.01
C ARG A 161 14.06 4.71 8.66
N LEU A 162 13.20 5.39 7.90
CA LEU A 162 13.53 5.95 6.58
C LEU A 162 14.49 7.15 6.67
N SER A 163 14.54 7.79 7.85
CA SER A 163 15.44 8.91 8.17
C SER A 163 16.87 8.49 8.57
N ARG A 164 17.11 7.19 8.79
CA ARG A 164 18.41 6.65 9.22
C ARG A 164 19.54 6.99 8.24
N GLY A 165 20.76 7.08 8.78
CA GLY A 165 21.98 7.34 8.01
C GLY A 165 22.15 8.81 7.58
N LYS A 166 21.58 9.77 8.33
CA LYS A 166 21.61 11.21 8.01
C LYS A 166 21.00 11.52 6.63
N ALA A 167 19.95 10.80 6.24
CA ALA A 167 19.29 11.00 4.97
C ALA A 167 18.73 12.43 4.86
N ARG A 168 19.01 13.11 3.74
CA ARG A 168 18.43 14.43 3.46
C ARG A 168 16.91 14.29 3.31
N ARG A 169 16.16 15.34 3.66
CA ARG A 169 14.69 15.35 3.62
C ARG A 169 14.10 14.86 2.29
N GLY A 170 14.67 15.26 1.15
CA GLY A 170 14.23 14.79 -0.17
C GLY A 170 14.31 13.26 -0.29
N LYS A 171 15.40 12.64 0.18
CA LYS A 171 15.54 11.18 0.19
C LYS A 171 14.52 10.51 1.12
N VAL A 172 14.26 11.08 2.30
CA VAL A 172 13.24 10.58 3.22
C VAL A 172 11.85 10.65 2.58
N ALA A 173 11.52 11.75 1.90
CA ALA A 173 10.27 11.91 1.17
C ALA A 173 10.11 10.85 0.07
N ARG A 174 11.15 10.57 -0.73
CA ARG A 174 11.10 9.50 -1.75
C ARG A 174 10.83 8.13 -1.12
N ARG A 175 11.55 7.81 -0.06
CA ARG A 175 11.38 6.53 0.65
C ARG A 175 9.97 6.40 1.22
N LEU A 176 9.45 7.45 1.85
CA LEU A 176 8.11 7.45 2.44
C LEU A 176 7.03 7.28 1.36
N VAL A 177 7.19 7.95 0.21
CA VAL A 177 6.29 7.77 -0.95
C VAL A 177 6.31 6.33 -1.43
N LYS A 178 7.49 5.72 -1.60
CA LYS A 178 7.61 4.32 -2.04
C LYS A 178 6.95 3.34 -1.08
N VAL A 179 7.19 3.51 0.23
CA VAL A 179 6.54 2.70 1.26
C VAL A 179 5.02 2.89 1.20
N ALA A 180 4.53 4.13 1.04
CA ALA A 180 3.09 4.36 0.92
C ALA A 180 2.47 3.72 -0.32
N ILE A 181 3.17 3.72 -1.45
CA ILE A 181 2.74 3.03 -2.68
C ILE A 181 2.68 1.53 -2.43
N HIS A 182 3.69 0.94 -1.78
CA HIS A 182 3.70 -0.47 -1.40
C HIS A 182 2.52 -0.83 -0.48
N GLU A 183 2.34 -0.10 0.62
CA GLU A 183 1.23 -0.38 1.56
C GLU A 183 -0.14 -0.18 0.90
N LEU A 184 -0.29 0.82 0.02
CA LEU A 184 -1.51 0.99 -0.76
C LEU A 184 -1.72 -0.16 -1.75
N GLY A 185 -0.66 -0.72 -2.33
CA GLY A 185 -0.75 -1.94 -3.13
C GLY A 185 -1.44 -3.07 -2.37
N HIS A 186 -1.03 -3.32 -1.11
CA HIS A 186 -1.72 -4.27 -0.24
C HIS A 186 -3.18 -3.91 0.04
N THR A 187 -3.48 -2.62 0.29
CA THR A 187 -4.89 -2.20 0.48
C THR A 187 -5.78 -2.54 -0.72
N PHE A 188 -5.20 -2.57 -1.93
CA PHE A 188 -5.90 -2.91 -3.17
C PHE A 188 -5.67 -4.35 -3.64
N GLY A 189 -5.33 -5.25 -2.72
CA GLY A 189 -5.32 -6.69 -2.97
C GLY A 189 -4.03 -7.28 -3.55
N LEU A 190 -2.95 -6.49 -3.64
CA LEU A 190 -1.66 -7.03 -4.10
C LEU A 190 -0.93 -7.76 -2.98
N ASP A 191 -0.60 -9.02 -3.22
CA ASP A 191 0.41 -9.75 -2.47
C ASP A 191 1.82 -9.30 -2.83
N HIS A 192 2.80 -9.72 -2.03
CA HIS A 192 4.18 -9.54 -2.40
C HIS A 192 4.57 -10.38 -3.62
N ARG A 193 5.51 -9.83 -4.38
CA ARG A 193 6.25 -10.51 -5.43
C ARG A 193 7.46 -11.20 -4.83
N GLU A 194 7.52 -12.52 -4.97
CA GLU A 194 8.69 -13.33 -4.64
C GLU A 194 9.72 -13.32 -5.77
N GLY A 195 10.99 -13.56 -5.43
CA GLY A 195 12.07 -13.75 -6.41
C GLY A 195 12.99 -12.54 -6.59
N GLU A 196 13.45 -12.31 -7.83
CA GLU A 196 14.36 -11.21 -8.14
C GLU A 196 13.66 -9.85 -8.03
N VAL A 197 14.34 -8.88 -7.44
CA VAL A 197 13.82 -7.51 -7.27
C VAL A 197 13.69 -6.85 -8.64
N ASP A 198 12.46 -6.55 -9.05
CA ASP A 198 12.17 -5.71 -10.19
C ASP A 198 12.02 -4.27 -9.72
N ALA A 199 12.94 -3.40 -10.14
CA ALA A 199 12.91 -1.98 -9.77
C ALA A 199 11.67 -1.23 -10.31
N THR A 200 10.98 -1.78 -11.32
CA THR A 200 9.75 -1.21 -11.88
C THR A 200 8.49 -1.62 -11.12
N CYS A 201 8.59 -2.62 -10.24
CA CYS A 201 7.52 -3.07 -9.36
C CYS A 201 7.68 -2.46 -7.96
N THR A 202 6.57 -2.33 -7.23
CA THR A 202 6.59 -1.84 -5.84
C THR A 202 6.43 -2.96 -4.81
N MET A 203 5.89 -4.12 -5.20
CA MET A 203 5.52 -5.19 -4.27
C MET A 203 6.63 -6.21 -4.03
N ASN A 204 7.90 -5.88 -4.29
CA ASN A 204 9.01 -6.81 -4.08
C ASN A 204 9.13 -7.25 -2.60
N ASP A 205 9.02 -8.54 -2.30
CA ASP A 205 9.39 -9.08 -0.98
C ASP A 205 10.91 -9.26 -0.88
N ALA A 206 11.59 -8.18 -0.55
CA ALA A 206 13.02 -8.21 -0.22
C ALA A 206 13.25 -7.90 1.26
N GLY A 207 12.39 -8.43 2.14
CA GLY A 207 12.55 -8.39 3.59
C GLY A 207 12.49 -6.99 4.20
N GLY A 208 11.83 -6.05 3.52
CA GLY A 208 11.61 -4.69 4.03
C GLY A 208 12.90 -3.92 4.31
N THR A 209 13.96 -4.14 3.53
CA THR A 209 15.23 -3.41 3.74
C THR A 209 15.20 -2.03 3.11
N ILE A 210 15.90 -1.08 3.73
CA ILE A 210 16.03 0.28 3.16
C ILE A 210 16.77 0.29 1.81
N ARG A 211 17.56 -0.76 1.54
CA ARG A 211 18.25 -0.95 0.27
C ARG A 211 17.27 -1.27 -0.86
N THR A 212 16.28 -2.11 -0.60
CA THR A 212 15.20 -2.42 -1.56
C THR A 212 14.42 -1.15 -1.89
N VAL A 213 13.96 -0.42 -0.86
CA VAL A 213 13.24 0.85 -1.05
C VAL A 213 14.08 1.85 -1.85
N ASP A 214 15.41 1.89 -1.66
CA ASP A 214 16.28 2.76 -2.44
C ASP A 214 16.45 2.29 -3.90
N ALA A 215 16.38 0.99 -4.17
CA ALA A 215 16.58 0.38 -5.50
C ALA A 215 15.35 0.49 -6.42
N GLU A 216 14.14 0.47 -5.86
CA GLU A 216 12.90 0.62 -6.61
C GLU A 216 12.80 2.00 -7.29
N LEU A 217 12.08 2.11 -8.40
CA LEU A 217 11.86 3.37 -9.10
C LEU A 217 10.75 4.21 -8.46
N GLY A 218 9.93 3.60 -7.61
CA GLY A 218 8.75 4.19 -6.98
C GLY A 218 7.56 4.32 -7.93
N THR A 219 7.34 3.28 -8.73
CA THR A 219 6.18 3.10 -9.59
C THR A 219 5.65 1.68 -9.42
N ILE A 220 4.56 1.36 -10.12
CA ILE A 220 3.99 0.01 -10.20
C ILE A 220 4.19 -0.55 -11.61
N CYS A 221 4.50 -1.84 -11.68
CA CYS A 221 4.69 -2.56 -12.94
C CYS A 221 3.34 -2.97 -13.57
N ALA A 222 3.37 -3.60 -14.74
CA ALA A 222 2.17 -3.80 -15.55
C ALA A 222 1.14 -4.74 -14.88
N ASP A 223 1.59 -5.85 -14.30
CA ASP A 223 0.76 -6.80 -13.55
C ASP A 223 0.16 -6.16 -12.29
N GLU A 224 0.95 -5.43 -11.51
CA GLU A 224 0.47 -4.68 -10.34
C GLU A 224 -0.60 -3.64 -10.73
N ARG A 225 -0.37 -2.92 -11.83
CA ARG A 225 -1.30 -1.94 -12.37
C ARG A 225 -2.60 -2.59 -12.83
N ASP A 226 -2.52 -3.65 -13.64
CA ASP A 226 -3.68 -4.34 -14.18
C ASP A 226 -4.56 -4.90 -13.05
N HIS A 227 -3.95 -5.39 -11.97
CA HIS A 227 -4.67 -5.83 -10.79
C HIS A 227 -5.45 -4.68 -10.14
N ILE A 228 -4.80 -3.55 -9.85
CA ILE A 228 -5.45 -2.42 -9.17
C ILE A 228 -6.54 -1.80 -10.08
N GLU A 229 -6.31 -1.72 -11.38
CA GLU A 229 -7.31 -1.25 -12.35
C GLU A 229 -8.56 -2.13 -12.35
N GLN A 230 -8.39 -3.47 -12.31
CA GLN A 230 -9.49 -4.41 -12.21
C GLN A 230 -10.20 -4.33 -10.86
N HIS A 231 -9.43 -4.19 -9.78
CA HIS A 231 -9.93 -4.12 -8.41
C HIS A 231 -10.79 -2.85 -8.18
N LEU A 232 -10.33 -1.70 -8.69
CA LEU A 232 -10.98 -0.40 -8.49
C LEU A 232 -11.90 0.05 -9.64
N GLY A 233 -11.83 -0.61 -10.80
CA GLY A 233 -12.60 -0.21 -12.00
C GLY A 233 -12.15 1.12 -12.62
N VAL A 234 -10.85 1.45 -12.53
CA VAL A 234 -10.25 2.69 -13.03
C VAL A 234 -9.16 2.41 -14.08
N THR A 235 -8.65 3.45 -14.75
CA THR A 235 -7.44 3.36 -15.59
C THR A 235 -6.34 4.23 -15.00
N LEU A 236 -5.25 3.62 -14.55
CA LEU A 236 -4.16 4.29 -13.83
C LEU A 236 -3.14 4.92 -14.81
N PRO A 237 -2.43 6.00 -14.40
CA PRO A 237 -1.39 6.60 -15.22
C PRO A 237 -0.17 5.69 -15.41
N VAL A 238 0.23 5.40 -16.64
CA VAL A 238 1.48 4.66 -16.91
C VAL A 238 2.69 5.56 -16.68
N VAL A 239 3.43 5.31 -15.60
CA VAL A 239 4.56 6.14 -15.15
C VAL A 239 5.80 5.29 -14.99
N ALA A 240 6.90 5.63 -15.67
CA ALA A 240 8.17 4.92 -15.52
C ALA A 240 8.86 5.20 -14.17
N ALA A 241 8.71 6.43 -13.68
CA ALA A 241 9.06 6.86 -12.33
C ALA A 241 8.40 8.22 -12.04
N PRO A 242 8.07 8.57 -10.79
CA PRO A 242 7.52 9.87 -10.44
C PRO A 242 8.48 11.01 -10.83
N ASP A 243 7.96 12.20 -11.16
CA ASP A 243 8.81 13.40 -11.21
C ASP A 243 9.26 13.75 -9.79
N TRP A 244 10.37 13.14 -9.36
CA TRP A 244 10.89 13.32 -8.01
C TRP A 244 11.21 14.78 -7.67
N THR A 245 11.45 15.64 -8.67
CA THR A 245 11.63 17.08 -8.42
C THR A 245 10.30 17.72 -8.05
N PHE A 246 9.23 17.40 -8.79
CA PHE A 246 7.89 17.84 -8.45
C PHE A 246 7.40 17.26 -7.12
N VAL A 247 7.59 15.95 -6.90
CA VAL A 247 7.24 15.29 -5.63
C VAL A 247 7.93 15.98 -4.46
N GLU A 248 9.23 16.28 -4.53
CA GLU A 248 9.95 16.94 -3.44
C GLU A 248 9.58 18.41 -3.25
N THR A 249 9.45 19.17 -4.35
CA THR A 249 9.45 20.65 -4.30
C THR A 249 8.12 21.30 -4.66
N GLY A 250 7.17 20.53 -5.21
CA GLY A 250 5.95 21.04 -5.82
C GLY A 250 6.16 21.74 -7.17
N LYS A 251 7.40 21.78 -7.69
CA LYS A 251 7.75 22.45 -8.95
C LYS A 251 8.14 21.42 -10.00
N ARG A 252 7.39 21.36 -11.11
CA ARG A 252 7.78 20.57 -12.29
C ARG A 252 8.97 21.23 -12.97
N LYS A 253 9.92 20.43 -13.46
CA LYS A 253 10.98 20.96 -14.33
C LYS A 253 10.34 21.57 -15.58
N ALA A 254 10.74 22.80 -15.93
CA ALA A 254 10.30 23.39 -17.18
C ALA A 254 10.76 22.49 -18.34
N THR A 255 9.81 21.98 -19.13
CA THR A 255 10.16 21.19 -20.32
C THR A 255 11.00 22.05 -21.26
N LYS A 256 12.00 21.45 -21.93
CA LYS A 256 12.84 22.16 -22.93
C LYS A 256 11.97 22.89 -23.97
N ALA A 257 10.79 22.36 -24.27
CA ALA A 257 9.78 22.98 -25.14
C ALA A 257 9.22 24.31 -24.57
N LYS A 258 8.79 24.35 -23.30
CA LYS A 258 8.36 25.61 -22.66
C LYS A 258 9.52 26.61 -22.56
N ALA A 259 10.73 26.17 -22.20
CA ALA A 259 11.89 27.05 -22.13
C ALA A 259 12.25 27.68 -23.50
N LYS A 260 12.14 26.92 -24.59
CA LYS A 260 12.36 27.41 -25.96
C LYS A 260 11.26 28.39 -26.39
N ALA A 261 10.00 28.11 -26.05
CA ALA A 261 8.88 29.00 -26.34
C ALA A 261 8.96 30.34 -25.57
N THR A 262 9.35 30.32 -24.30
CA THR A 262 9.54 31.55 -23.52
C THR A 262 10.72 32.37 -24.03
N LYS A 263 11.82 31.72 -24.44
CA LYS A 263 12.99 32.39 -25.03
C LYS A 263 12.69 32.97 -26.42
N ALA A 264 11.88 32.29 -27.23
CA ALA A 264 11.39 32.79 -28.52
C ALA A 264 10.46 34.00 -28.35
N LYS A 265 9.52 33.95 -27.40
CA LYS A 265 8.64 35.10 -27.06
C LYS A 265 9.42 36.30 -26.49
N ALA A 266 10.48 36.04 -25.71
CA ALA A 266 11.34 37.10 -25.17
C ALA A 266 12.23 37.74 -26.26
N LYS A 267 12.68 36.98 -27.27
CA LYS A 267 13.36 37.53 -28.45
C LYS A 267 12.41 38.33 -29.35
N ALA A 268 11.19 37.86 -29.55
CA ALA A 268 10.19 38.57 -30.36
C ALA A 268 9.72 39.90 -29.72
N LYS A 269 9.80 40.03 -28.39
CA LYS A 269 9.50 41.28 -27.67
C LYS A 269 10.67 42.26 -27.59
N LYS A 270 11.89 41.83 -27.94
CA LYS A 270 13.09 42.68 -28.02
C LYS A 270 13.43 42.91 -29.49
N GLY A 271 12.50 43.48 -30.27
CA GLY A 271 12.70 43.79 -31.68
C GLY A 271 14.04 44.51 -31.96
N PRO A 272 14.51 44.48 -33.23
CA PRO A 272 15.85 44.88 -33.62
C PRO A 272 16.27 46.25 -33.09
#